data_AF-A0A3A0APQ3-F1
#
_entry.id   AF-A0A3A0APQ3-F1
#
_cell.length_a   1.000
_cell.length_b   1.000
_cell.length_c   1.000
_cell.angle_alpha   90.00
_cell.angle_beta   90.00
_cell.angle_gamma   90.00
#
_symmetry.space_group_name_H-M   'P 1'
#
loop_
_entity.id
_entity.type
_entity.pdbx_description
1 polymer ?
#
loop_
_entity_poly.entity_id
_entity_poly.type
_entity_poly.pdbx_seq_one_letter_code
_entity_poly.pdbx_strand_id
1 'polypeptide(L)'
;MRRNVLGLVLGVLAAMALVAPVGAGGWAITTLDAVPDEVTAGEDVTIGFTVLQHGQTPAVLDETWIEIRSPETGETLLFAGAPSGTQGHYVATVRFPHAGSWEWSVIQGWFGPQALGTLQVAAPVAAGSSASAGESALRLALPLATLTLGALFVLQLALLRQASRGATPAPATGD
;
A
#
# COMPACT_ATOMS: atom_id res chain seq x y z
N MET A 1 22.62 -58.63 45.06
CA MET A 1 22.05 -58.70 43.70
C MET A 1 20.75 -57.90 43.53
N ARG A 2 19.69 -58.14 44.31
CA ARG A 2 18.38 -57.45 44.15
C ARG A 2 18.39 -55.92 44.25
N ARG A 3 19.17 -55.33 45.18
CA ARG A 3 19.28 -53.86 45.34
C ARG A 3 19.95 -53.17 44.15
N ASN A 4 20.91 -53.84 43.50
CA ASN A 4 21.66 -53.28 42.38
C ASN A 4 20.80 -53.25 41.10
N VAL A 5 19.95 -54.27 40.92
CA VAL A 5 18.99 -54.33 39.81
C VAL A 5 17.93 -53.23 39.94
N LEU A 6 17.42 -52.98 41.15
CA LEU A 6 16.45 -51.91 41.39
C LEU A 6 17.04 -50.52 41.10
N GLY A 7 18.29 -50.27 41.54
CA GLY A 7 19.00 -49.02 41.26
C GLY A 7 19.24 -48.81 39.76
N LEU A 8 19.59 -49.88 39.03
CA LEU A 8 19.76 -49.83 37.58
C LEU A 8 18.44 -49.47 36.86
N VAL A 9 17.34 -50.13 37.23
CA VAL A 9 16.01 -49.88 36.63
C VAL A 9 15.55 -48.45 36.87
N LEU A 10 15.70 -47.95 38.11
CA LEU A 10 15.36 -46.55 38.43
C LEU A 10 16.24 -45.56 37.69
N GLY A 11 17.54 -45.85 37.54
CA GLY A 11 18.47 -45.03 36.77
C GLY A 11 18.09 -44.94 35.29
N VAL A 12 17.71 -46.07 34.68
CA VAL A 12 17.26 -46.11 33.27
C VAL A 12 15.95 -45.35 33.09
N LEU A 13 14.98 -45.52 33.98
CA LEU A 13 13.71 -44.78 33.92
C LEU A 13 13.92 -43.27 34.08
N ALA A 14 14.79 -42.85 35.00
CA ALA A 14 15.14 -41.44 35.16
C ALA A 14 15.82 -40.89 33.90
N ALA A 15 16.74 -41.64 33.29
CA ALA A 15 17.38 -41.24 32.04
C ALA A 15 16.39 -41.13 30.87
N MET A 16 15.41 -42.03 30.77
CA MET A 16 14.36 -41.97 29.73
C MET A 16 13.44 -40.75 29.89
N ALA A 17 13.16 -40.34 31.13
CA ALA A 17 12.36 -39.14 31.40
C ALA A 17 13.06 -37.83 30.99
N LEU A 18 14.38 -37.85 30.79
CA LEU A 18 15.16 -36.71 30.30
C LEU A 18 15.23 -36.63 28.77
N VAL A 19 14.74 -37.64 28.05
CA VAL A 19 14.73 -37.62 26.58
C VAL A 19 13.55 -36.78 26.11
N ALA A 20 13.82 -35.55 25.68
CA ALA A 20 12.82 -34.72 25.03
C ALA A 20 12.35 -35.42 23.72
N PRO A 21 11.04 -35.47 23.44
CA PRO A 21 10.56 -36.02 22.18
C PRO A 21 11.12 -35.20 21.01
N VAL A 22 11.98 -35.82 20.20
CA VAL A 22 12.39 -35.26 18.91
C VAL A 22 11.26 -35.56 17.92
N GLY A 23 10.42 -34.56 17.67
CA GLY A 23 9.26 -34.68 16.79
C GLY A 23 9.68 -34.91 15.34
N ALA A 24 9.60 -36.15 14.87
CA ALA A 24 9.89 -36.52 13.48
C ALA A 24 8.70 -36.29 12.50
N GLY A 25 7.65 -35.59 12.93
CA GLY A 25 6.41 -35.38 12.14
C GLY A 25 5.86 -33.94 12.22
N GLY A 26 6.74 -32.96 12.42
CA GLY A 26 6.36 -31.58 12.76
C GLY A 26 6.80 -30.52 11.78
N TRP A 27 6.82 -30.81 10.46
CA TRP A 27 7.15 -29.80 9.45
C TRP A 27 6.06 -29.66 8.39
N ALA A 28 5.97 -28.45 7.84
CA ALA A 28 5.13 -28.13 6.71
C ALA A 28 5.93 -27.37 5.65
N ILE A 29 5.46 -27.41 4.41
CA ILE A 29 5.93 -26.56 3.32
C ILE A 29 4.77 -25.68 2.87
N THR A 30 5.04 -24.38 2.73
CA THR A 30 4.14 -23.43 2.08
C THR A 30 4.52 -23.30 0.62
N THR A 31 3.52 -23.33 -0.25
CA THR A 31 3.63 -22.97 -1.66
C THR A 31 2.74 -21.75 -1.91
N LEU A 32 3.30 -20.71 -2.53
CA LEU A 32 2.53 -19.55 -2.96
C LEU A 32 1.80 -19.86 -4.26
N ASP A 33 0.61 -19.29 -4.44
CA ASP A 33 -0.12 -19.36 -5.71
C ASP A 33 0.68 -18.66 -6.82
N ALA A 34 1.24 -17.50 -6.48
CA ALA A 34 2.18 -16.75 -7.28
C ALA A 34 3.09 -15.91 -6.36
N VAL A 35 4.33 -15.67 -6.80
CA VAL A 35 5.18 -14.65 -6.18
C VAL A 35 4.69 -13.29 -6.71
N PRO A 36 4.45 -12.28 -5.85
CA PRO A 36 4.03 -10.98 -6.32
C PRO A 36 5.17 -10.28 -7.08
N ASP A 37 4.92 -9.89 -8.32
CA ASP A 37 5.95 -9.32 -9.22
C ASP A 37 6.22 -7.84 -8.92
N GLU A 38 5.17 -7.01 -8.87
CA GLU A 38 5.26 -5.57 -8.64
C GLU A 38 4.51 -5.20 -7.36
N VAL A 39 5.25 -4.96 -6.28
CA VAL A 39 4.69 -4.50 -4.99
C VAL A 39 5.05 -3.05 -4.76
N THR A 40 4.02 -2.21 -4.60
CA THR A 40 4.17 -0.77 -4.32
C THR A 40 3.85 -0.49 -2.86
N ALA A 41 4.66 0.36 -2.23
CA ALA A 41 4.42 0.75 -0.85
C ALA A 41 3.06 1.45 -0.70
N GLY A 42 2.35 1.13 0.37
CA GLY A 42 1.04 1.69 0.68
C GLY A 42 -0.13 1.04 -0.06
N GLU A 43 0.12 0.12 -0.99
CA GLU A 43 -0.92 -0.66 -1.66
C GLU A 43 -1.13 -2.02 -0.96
N ASP A 44 -2.37 -2.51 -1.02
CA ASP A 44 -2.72 -3.83 -0.52
C ASP A 44 -2.43 -4.88 -1.59
N VAL A 45 -1.68 -5.91 -1.23
CA VAL A 45 -1.34 -7.06 -2.10
C VAL A 45 -2.01 -8.31 -1.53
N THR A 46 -2.79 -8.99 -2.37
CA THR A 46 -3.40 -10.27 -2.00
C THR A 46 -2.42 -11.40 -2.27
N ILE A 47 -2.11 -12.19 -1.25
CA ILE A 47 -1.19 -13.33 -1.31
C ILE A 47 -1.97 -14.59 -0.98
N GLY A 48 -2.14 -15.46 -1.98
CA GLY A 48 -2.68 -16.81 -1.82
C GLY A 48 -1.57 -17.82 -1.62
N PHE A 49 -1.77 -18.77 -0.70
CA PHE A 49 -0.79 -19.80 -0.40
C PHE A 49 -1.41 -21.07 0.19
N THR A 50 -0.79 -22.21 -0.07
CA THR A 50 -1.18 -23.51 0.47
C THR A 50 -0.11 -24.04 1.42
N VAL A 51 -0.52 -24.52 2.59
CA VAL A 51 0.37 -25.17 3.57
C VAL A 51 0.18 -26.69 3.49
N LEU A 52 1.27 -27.42 3.27
CA LEU A 52 1.30 -28.87 3.11
C LEU A 52 2.15 -29.52 4.21
N GLN A 53 1.51 -30.30 5.09
CA GLN A 53 2.19 -31.16 6.04
C GLN A 53 3.01 -32.22 5.30
N HIS A 54 4.28 -32.32 5.67
CA HIS A 54 5.25 -33.18 4.99
C HIS A 54 5.28 -32.97 3.47
N GLY A 55 4.90 -31.78 2.99
CA GLY A 55 4.89 -31.41 1.57
C GLY A 55 3.84 -32.14 0.72
N GLN A 56 2.88 -32.84 1.32
CA GLN A 56 1.90 -33.66 0.59
C GLN A 56 0.46 -33.42 1.05
N THR A 57 0.20 -33.46 2.36
CA THR A 57 -1.17 -33.37 2.89
C THR A 57 -1.50 -31.93 3.26
N PRO A 58 -2.60 -31.34 2.76
CA PRO A 58 -2.99 -30.00 3.18
C PRO A 58 -3.17 -29.88 4.70
N ALA A 59 -2.54 -28.87 5.28
CA ALA A 59 -2.59 -28.59 6.71
C ALA A 59 -3.71 -27.60 7.02
N VAL A 60 -4.70 -28.04 7.81
CA VAL A 60 -5.72 -27.16 8.38
C VAL A 60 -5.16 -26.56 9.66
N LEU A 61 -5.00 -25.24 9.66
CA LEU A 61 -4.42 -24.45 10.72
C LEU A 61 -5.51 -23.52 11.26
N ASP A 62 -5.57 -23.39 12.58
CA ASP A 62 -6.45 -22.41 13.22
C ASP A 62 -5.95 -20.99 12.95
N GLU A 63 -4.62 -20.82 12.86
CA GLU A 63 -3.97 -19.54 12.62
C GLU A 63 -2.73 -19.69 11.72
N THR A 64 -2.57 -18.76 10.79
CA THR A 64 -1.39 -18.62 9.93
C THR A 64 -1.24 -17.16 9.52
N TRP A 65 -0.02 -16.70 9.29
CA TRP A 65 0.26 -15.30 8.97
C TRP A 65 1.36 -15.16 7.92
N ILE A 66 1.29 -14.08 7.14
CA ILE A 66 2.46 -13.53 6.47
C ILE A 66 3.15 -12.57 7.44
N GLU A 67 4.41 -12.84 7.75
CA GLU A 67 5.28 -11.92 8.46
C GLU A 67 6.16 -11.18 7.45
N ILE A 68 6.22 -9.85 7.57
CA ILE A 68 7.18 -9.02 6.83
C ILE A 68 8.08 -8.29 7.83
N ARG A 69 9.37 -8.18 7.50
CA ARG A 69 10.38 -7.50 8.31
C ARG A 69 11.22 -6.57 7.46
N SER A 70 11.35 -5.32 7.90
CA SER A 70 12.27 -4.36 7.31
C SER A 70 13.64 -4.47 7.99
N PRO A 71 14.71 -4.89 7.30
CA PRO A 71 16.05 -4.88 7.86
C PRO A 71 16.59 -3.44 8.06
N GLU A 72 16.03 -2.45 7.36
CA GLU A 72 16.44 -1.04 7.47
C GLU A 72 15.89 -0.38 8.75
N THR A 73 14.61 -0.60 9.05
CA THR A 73 13.94 0.05 10.18
C THR A 73 13.78 -0.86 11.39
N GLY A 74 13.93 -2.17 11.22
CA GLY A 74 13.62 -3.20 12.22
C GLY A 74 12.11 -3.45 12.40
N GLU A 75 11.25 -2.80 11.60
CA GLU A 75 9.80 -2.98 11.66
C GLU A 75 9.41 -4.42 11.30
N THR A 76 8.49 -5.00 12.06
CA THR A 76 7.91 -6.31 11.79
C THR A 76 6.39 -6.23 11.85
N LEU A 77 5.71 -6.75 10.84
CA LEU A 77 4.26 -6.72 10.72
C LEU A 77 3.72 -8.11 10.39
N LEU A 78 2.55 -8.44 10.93
CA LEU A 78 1.87 -9.72 10.75
C LEU A 78 0.51 -9.51 10.08
N PHE A 79 0.24 -10.27 9.03
CA PHE A 79 -1.00 -10.26 8.28
C PHE A 79 -1.64 -11.64 8.31
N ALA A 80 -2.84 -11.75 8.88
CA ALA A 80 -3.52 -13.03 9.03
C ALA A 80 -3.90 -13.63 7.67
N GLY A 81 -3.61 -14.91 7.49
CA GLY A 81 -4.12 -15.71 6.38
C GLY A 81 -5.48 -16.29 6.74
N ALA A 82 -6.51 -15.95 5.97
CA ALA A 82 -7.85 -16.49 6.13
C ALA A 82 -8.00 -17.77 5.28
N PRO A 83 -8.61 -18.85 5.78
CA PRO A 83 -8.92 -20.04 4.99
C PRO A 83 -9.72 -19.69 3.73
N SER A 84 -9.38 -20.28 2.59
CA SER A 84 -10.00 -19.93 1.31
C SER A 84 -10.19 -21.14 0.40
N GLY A 85 -11.46 -21.53 0.18
CA GLY A 85 -11.84 -22.57 -0.77
C GLY A 85 -11.30 -23.96 -0.41
N THR A 86 -10.14 -24.30 -0.96
CA THR A 86 -9.48 -25.61 -0.82
C THR A 86 -8.92 -25.81 0.59
N GLN A 87 -8.94 -27.05 1.08
CA GLN A 87 -8.32 -27.39 2.37
C GLN A 87 -6.85 -26.98 2.38
N GLY A 88 -6.41 -26.33 3.46
CA GLY A 88 -5.02 -25.89 3.65
C GLY A 88 -4.58 -24.73 2.77
N HIS A 89 -5.49 -24.12 2.00
CA HIS A 89 -5.25 -22.89 1.26
C HIS A 89 -5.76 -21.68 2.05
N TYR A 90 -4.95 -20.61 2.06
CA TYR A 90 -5.18 -19.38 2.80
C TYR A 90 -4.89 -18.17 1.93
N VAL A 91 -5.54 -17.05 2.24
CA VAL A 91 -5.32 -15.77 1.58
C VAL A 91 -5.05 -14.70 2.64
N ALA A 92 -3.96 -13.96 2.47
CA ALA A 92 -3.62 -12.79 3.28
C ALA A 92 -3.66 -11.53 2.42
N THR A 93 -4.16 -10.43 2.99
CA THR A 93 -4.01 -9.08 2.39
C THR A 93 -2.87 -8.38 3.12
N VAL A 94 -1.78 -8.14 2.41
CA VAL A 94 -0.51 -7.64 2.95
C VAL A 94 -0.26 -6.23 2.45
N ARG A 95 0.15 -5.33 3.34
CA ARG A 95 0.48 -3.95 2.99
C ARG A 95 1.87 -3.59 3.49
N PHE A 96 2.74 -3.20 2.56
CA PHE A 96 4.08 -2.73 2.88
C PHE A 96 4.05 -1.21 3.10
N PRO A 97 4.34 -0.67 4.30
CA PRO A 97 4.15 0.76 4.59
C PRO A 97 5.09 1.67 3.80
N HIS A 98 6.28 1.18 3.48
CA HIS A 98 7.37 1.95 2.88
C HIS A 98 8.09 1.13 1.81
N ALA A 99 8.69 1.85 0.85
CA ALA A 99 9.53 1.27 -0.19
C ALA A 99 10.83 0.69 0.41
N GLY A 100 11.44 -0.23 -0.30
CA GLY A 100 12.72 -0.82 0.08
C GLY A 100 12.68 -2.34 0.12
N SER A 101 13.73 -2.91 0.72
CA SER A 101 13.91 -4.35 0.83
C SER A 101 13.17 -4.89 2.06
N TRP A 102 12.40 -5.95 1.89
CA TRP A 102 11.68 -6.62 2.97
C TRP A 102 12.02 -8.10 3.01
N GLU A 103 12.33 -8.63 4.19
CA GLU A 103 12.33 -10.06 4.44
C GLU A 103 10.89 -10.50 4.72
N TRP A 104 10.51 -11.67 4.24
CA TRP A 104 9.14 -12.16 4.45
C TRP A 104 9.09 -13.68 4.62
N SER A 105 8.10 -14.11 5.38
CA SER A 105 7.90 -15.52 5.74
C SER A 105 6.42 -15.84 5.92
N VAL A 106 6.09 -17.13 5.86
CA VAL A 106 4.78 -17.64 6.27
C VAL A 106 4.93 -18.32 7.63
N ILE A 107 4.17 -17.88 8.61
CA ILE A 107 4.04 -18.52 9.92
C ILE A 107 2.99 -19.62 9.82
N GLN A 108 3.40 -20.88 9.88
CA GLN A 108 2.56 -22.06 9.68
C GLN A 108 2.00 -22.60 11.01
N GLY A 109 1.56 -21.71 11.90
CA GLY A 109 1.12 -22.09 13.24
C GLY A 109 2.20 -22.86 14.01
N TRP A 110 1.84 -24.03 14.54
CA TRP A 110 2.75 -24.86 15.34
C TRP A 110 3.91 -25.48 14.54
N PHE A 111 3.83 -25.52 13.20
CA PHE A 111 4.94 -25.96 12.34
C PHE A 111 6.09 -24.95 12.30
N GLY A 112 5.84 -23.69 12.70
CA GLY A 112 6.83 -22.62 12.72
C GLY A 112 6.89 -21.81 11.41
N PRO A 113 7.88 -20.91 11.29
CA PRO A 113 8.03 -20.04 10.13
C PRO A 113 8.73 -20.74 8.96
N GLN A 114 8.27 -20.45 7.74
CA GLN A 114 9.00 -20.71 6.51
C GLN A 114 9.40 -19.39 5.84
N ALA A 115 10.71 -19.14 5.71
CA ALA A 115 11.22 -17.99 4.98
C ALA A 115 10.90 -18.09 3.49
N LEU A 116 10.41 -16.99 2.91
CA LEU A 116 10.15 -16.84 1.47
C LEU A 116 11.25 -16.05 0.76
N GLY A 117 12.19 -15.49 1.53
CA GLY A 117 13.33 -14.73 1.04
C GLY A 117 13.12 -13.23 1.21
N THR A 118 13.50 -12.48 0.18
CA THR A 118 13.46 -11.02 0.19
C THR A 118 12.62 -10.51 -0.98
N LEU A 119 11.80 -9.49 -0.73
CA LEU A 119 10.98 -8.80 -1.71
C LEU A 119 11.43 -7.34 -1.82
N GLN A 120 11.46 -6.80 -3.04
CA GLN A 120 11.69 -5.37 -3.26
C GLN A 120 10.36 -4.65 -3.44
N VAL A 121 10.13 -3.64 -2.62
CA VAL A 121 8.92 -2.82 -2.64
C VAL A 121 9.24 -1.48 -3.29
N ALA A 122 8.52 -1.15 -4.35
CA ALA A 122 8.66 0.11 -5.06
C ALA A 122 8.07 1.28 -4.27
N ALA A 123 8.62 2.47 -4.47
CA ALA A 123 7.98 3.70 -4.01
C ALA A 123 6.71 3.96 -4.82
N PRO A 124 5.67 4.55 -4.20
CA PRO A 124 4.52 5.02 -4.96
C PRO A 124 5.00 5.99 -6.03
N VAL A 125 4.61 5.77 -7.28
CA VAL A 125 4.77 6.81 -8.30
C VAL A 125 3.90 7.96 -7.84
N ALA A 126 4.54 9.07 -7.46
CA ALA A 126 3.80 10.29 -7.17
C ALA A 126 2.92 10.56 -8.39
N ALA A 127 1.60 10.38 -8.24
CA ALA A 127 0.66 10.78 -9.27
C ALA A 127 0.98 12.24 -9.53
N GLY A 128 1.55 12.50 -10.71
CA GLY A 128 1.96 13.84 -11.07
C GLY A 128 0.76 14.71 -10.81
N SER A 129 0.89 15.65 -9.87
CA SER A 129 -0.02 16.77 -9.75
C SER A 129 0.01 17.43 -11.13
N SER A 130 -0.86 16.96 -12.02
CA SER A 130 -1.19 17.67 -13.23
C SER A 130 -1.74 18.96 -12.69
N ALA A 131 -0.89 19.98 -12.74
CA ALA A 131 -1.20 21.33 -12.34
C ALA A 131 -2.25 21.86 -13.31
N SER A 132 -3.50 21.40 -13.20
CA SER A 132 -4.65 22.04 -13.82
C SER A 132 -5.14 23.24 -13.00
N ALA A 133 -4.47 23.55 -11.88
CA ALA A 133 -4.59 24.87 -11.22
C ALA A 133 -4.25 26.03 -12.18
N GLY A 134 -3.46 25.78 -13.23
CA GLY A 134 -3.21 26.75 -14.29
C GLY A 134 -4.39 26.99 -15.24
N GLU A 135 -5.24 25.99 -15.49
CA GLU A 135 -6.40 26.15 -16.38
C GLU A 135 -7.62 26.75 -15.68
N SER A 136 -7.81 26.49 -14.38
CA SER A 136 -8.88 27.13 -13.60
C SER A 136 -8.62 28.62 -13.34
N ALA A 137 -7.36 29.03 -13.20
CA ALA A 137 -6.99 30.44 -13.07
C ALA A 137 -7.19 31.23 -14.38
N LEU A 138 -6.97 30.59 -15.53
CA LEU A 138 -7.08 31.28 -16.83
C LEU A 138 -8.52 31.40 -17.35
N ARG A 139 -9.47 30.55 -16.90
CA ARG A 139 -10.89 30.70 -17.26
C ARG A 139 -11.66 31.71 -16.41
N LEU A 140 -11.12 32.13 -15.28
CA LEU A 140 -11.70 33.23 -14.48
C LEU A 140 -11.08 34.61 -14.79
N ALA A 141 -10.05 34.66 -15.63
CA ALA A 141 -9.40 35.90 -16.06
C ALA A 141 -9.98 36.52 -17.35
N LEU A 142 -11.02 35.92 -17.97
CA LEU A 142 -11.56 36.41 -19.25
C LEU A 142 -12.91 37.18 -19.21
N PRO A 143 -13.72 37.26 -18.14
CA PRO A 143 -14.83 38.21 -18.09
C PRO A 143 -14.56 39.41 -17.16
N LEU A 144 -13.30 39.82 -16.95
CA LEU A 144 -13.02 41.11 -16.29
C LEU A 144 -12.13 42.07 -17.11
N ALA A 145 -11.54 41.62 -18.22
CA ALA A 145 -10.79 42.48 -19.14
C ALA A 145 -11.64 43.13 -20.25
N THR A 146 -12.95 42.88 -20.32
CA THR A 146 -13.86 43.54 -21.28
C THR A 146 -14.67 44.69 -20.69
N LEU A 147 -14.60 44.95 -19.39
CA LEU A 147 -15.37 46.03 -18.73
C LEU A 147 -14.59 47.33 -18.47
N THR A 148 -13.28 47.37 -18.70
CA THR A 148 -12.47 48.61 -18.52
C THR A 148 -12.16 49.36 -19.81
N LEU A 149 -12.22 48.73 -21.00
CA LEU A 149 -12.08 49.45 -22.28
C LEU A 149 -13.40 50.05 -22.81
N GLY A 150 -14.57 49.51 -22.43
CA GLY A 150 -15.88 50.02 -22.89
C GLY A 150 -16.29 51.34 -22.21
N ALA A 151 -15.98 51.51 -20.92
CA ALA A 151 -16.37 52.70 -20.16
C ALA A 151 -15.61 53.96 -20.60
N LEU A 152 -14.35 53.83 -21.04
CA LEU A 152 -13.55 54.95 -21.53
C LEU A 152 -13.98 55.41 -22.93
N PHE A 153 -14.49 54.50 -23.78
CA PHE A 153 -14.96 54.86 -25.12
C PHE A 153 -16.30 55.61 -25.09
N VAL A 154 -17.23 55.21 -24.21
CA VAL A 154 -18.51 55.91 -24.04
C VAL A 154 -18.31 57.31 -23.41
N LEU A 155 -17.34 57.46 -22.50
CA LEU A 155 -17.05 58.73 -21.86
C LEU A 155 -16.35 59.73 -22.80
N GLN A 156 -15.43 59.28 -23.66
CA GLN A 156 -14.82 60.11 -24.71
C GLN A 156 -15.85 60.58 -25.75
N LEU A 157 -16.75 59.70 -26.19
CA LEU A 157 -17.74 60.04 -27.22
C LEU A 157 -18.83 61.01 -26.70
N ALA A 158 -19.14 60.96 -25.40
CA ALA A 158 -20.07 61.89 -24.76
C ALA A 158 -19.48 63.31 -24.65
N LEU A 159 -18.19 63.44 -24.32
CA LEU A 159 -17.50 64.73 -24.23
C LEU A 159 -17.33 65.40 -25.60
N LEU A 160 -17.04 64.62 -26.65
CA LEU A 160 -16.98 65.10 -28.04
C LEU A 160 -18.33 65.62 -28.55
N ARG A 161 -19.44 64.96 -28.18
CA ARG A 161 -20.79 65.44 -28.53
C ARG A 161 -21.20 66.72 -27.80
N GLN A 162 -20.77 66.88 -26.54
CA GLN A 162 -21.11 68.08 -25.76
C GLN A 162 -20.36 69.33 -26.26
N ALA A 163 -19.11 69.18 -26.70
CA ALA A 163 -18.33 70.25 -27.32
C ALA A 163 -18.92 70.72 -28.66
N SER A 164 -19.47 69.81 -29.46
CA SER A 164 -20.06 70.13 -30.77
C SER A 164 -21.42 70.87 -30.70
N ARG A 165 -22.11 70.83 -29.55
CA ARG A 165 -23.43 71.46 -29.35
C ARG A 165 -23.36 72.88 -28.80
N GLY A 166 -22.18 73.37 -28.43
CA GLY A 166 -21.96 74.74 -27.96
C GLY A 166 -21.59 75.74 -29.05
N ALA A 167 -21.41 75.30 -30.30
CA ALA A 167 -21.09 76.18 -31.42
C ALA A 167 -22.37 76.86 -31.95
N THR A 168 -22.72 78.00 -31.36
CA THR A 168 -23.71 78.93 -31.91
C THR A 168 -23.19 79.47 -33.26
N PRO A 169 -23.89 79.27 -34.39
CA PRO A 169 -23.50 79.90 -35.64
C PRO A 169 -23.77 81.42 -35.59
N ALA A 170 -22.76 82.20 -35.97
CA ALA A 170 -22.81 83.65 -36.14
C ALA A 170 -23.76 84.04 -37.31
N PRO A 171 -24.33 85.26 -37.31
CA PRO A 171 -25.35 85.68 -38.27
C PRO A 171 -24.77 85.85 -39.69
N ALA A 172 -25.52 85.35 -40.68
CA ALA A 172 -25.28 85.64 -42.08
C ALA A 172 -25.66 87.09 -42.39
N THR A 173 -24.68 87.89 -42.79
CA THR A 173 -24.86 89.15 -43.52
C THR A 173 -25.04 88.82 -45.00
N GLY A 174 -26.10 89.34 -45.60
CA GLY A 174 -26.33 89.38 -47.04
C GLY A 174 -26.94 90.73 -47.42
N ASP A 175 -26.18 91.45 -48.25
CA ASP A 175 -26.43 92.63 -49.11
C ASP A 175 -27.69 93.49 -48.94
#